data_AF-A0A6G3XQ84-F1
#
_entry.id   AF-A0A6G3XQ84-F1
#
_cell.length_a   1.000
_cell.length_b   1.000
_cell.length_c   1.000
_cell.angle_alpha   90.00
_cell.angle_beta   90.00
_cell.angle_gamma   90.00
#
_symmetry.space_group_name_H-M   'P 1'
#
loop_
_entity.id
_entity.type
_entity.pdbx_description
1 polymer ?
#
loop_
_entity_poly.entity_id
_entity_poly.type
_entity_poly.pdbx_seq_one_letter_code
_entity_poly.pdbx_strand_id
1 'polypeptide(L)'
;SPVSVLARRFSVPMRIVDVSLDCDPELLPESVVRHRVRRGSGRIDIEDAISAEEAEQAVRLGMAIADEEADSGTDLVVLGDLSVGGTTAAATLVAALCGTDASVVTGRGGAGIDDLTWMRKCAAIR
;
A
#
# COMPACT_ATOMS: atom_id res chain seq x y z
N SER A 1 2.98 -5.77 15.46
CA SER A 1 3.43 -6.48 14.24
C SER A 1 4.95 -6.67 14.30
N PRO A 2 5.57 -7.51 13.43
CA PRO A 2 7.03 -7.65 13.36
C PRO A 2 7.76 -6.31 13.21
N VAL A 3 7.23 -5.39 12.39
CA VAL A 3 7.80 -4.04 12.22
C VAL A 3 7.78 -3.24 13.52
N SER A 4 6.71 -3.30 14.33
CA SER A 4 6.68 -2.61 15.64
C SER A 4 7.72 -3.16 16.62
N VAL A 5 8.04 -4.46 16.55
CA VAL A 5 9.07 -5.08 17.39
C VAL A 5 10.45 -4.58 16.96
N LEU A 6 10.73 -4.56 15.66
CA LEU A 6 11.99 -4.06 15.11
C LEU A 6 12.17 -2.56 15.38
N ALA A 7 11.15 -1.75 15.13
CA ALA A 7 11.18 -0.30 15.40
C ALA A 7 11.53 -0.02 16.86
N ARG A 8 10.86 -0.70 17.82
CA ARG A 8 11.21 -0.59 19.24
C ARG A 8 12.62 -1.07 19.55
N ARG A 9 13.08 -2.15 18.91
CA ARG A 9 14.42 -2.71 19.15
C ARG A 9 15.53 -1.77 18.70
N PHE A 10 15.32 -1.04 17.61
CA PHE A 10 16.28 -0.10 17.05
C PHE A 10 16.01 1.35 17.47
N SER A 11 15.03 1.59 18.36
CA SER A 11 14.60 2.93 18.78
C SER A 11 14.26 3.85 17.60
N VAL A 12 13.67 3.30 16.54
CA VAL A 12 13.25 4.02 15.33
C VAL A 12 11.78 4.42 15.49
N PRO A 13 11.42 5.69 15.24
CA PRO A 13 10.03 6.10 15.24
C PRO A 13 9.24 5.39 14.13
N MET A 14 7.95 5.18 14.37
CA MET A 14 7.04 4.56 13.41
C MET A 14 5.81 5.44 13.25
N ARG A 15 5.54 5.85 12.02
CA ARG A 15 4.33 6.59 11.64
C ARG A 15 3.42 5.66 10.85
N ILE A 16 2.17 5.52 11.31
CA ILE A 16 1.12 4.79 10.60
C ILE A 16 0.18 5.83 10.01
N VAL A 17 -0.09 5.71 8.72
CA VAL A 17 -1.00 6.61 7.98
C VAL A 17 -2.04 5.75 7.30
N ASP A 18 -3.30 6.07 7.55
CA ASP A 18 -4.41 5.51 6.80
C ASP A 18 -4.72 6.40 5.59
N VAL A 19 -4.58 5.81 4.40
CA VAL A 19 -4.92 6.44 3.12
C VAL A 19 -6.28 5.95 2.61
N SER A 20 -6.60 4.66 2.79
CA SER A 20 -7.76 4.04 2.15
C SER A 20 -8.32 2.80 2.86
N LEU A 21 -8.14 2.64 4.17
CA LEU A 21 -8.58 1.45 4.88
C LEU A 21 -10.11 1.33 4.86
N ASP A 22 -10.61 0.14 4.52
CA ASP A 22 -12.05 -0.15 4.50
C ASP A 22 -12.58 -0.46 5.91
N CYS A 23 -12.59 0.57 6.74
CA CYS A 23 -13.21 0.53 8.06
C CYS A 23 -13.86 1.87 8.41
N ASP A 24 -14.65 1.88 9.46
CA ASP A 24 -15.06 3.12 10.11
C ASP A 24 -13.81 3.84 10.66
N PRO A 25 -13.55 5.11 10.31
CA PRO A 25 -12.40 5.85 10.81
C PRO A 25 -12.43 6.07 12.33
N GLU A 26 -13.61 6.05 12.97
CA GLU A 26 -13.73 6.23 14.43
C GLU A 26 -13.09 5.08 15.23
N LEU A 27 -12.80 3.96 14.57
CA LEU A 27 -12.11 2.80 15.17
C LEU A 27 -10.60 3.02 15.31
N LEU A 28 -10.06 4.09 14.75
CA LEU A 28 -8.63 4.36 14.69
C LEU A 28 -8.28 5.70 15.36
N PRO A 29 -7.05 5.86 15.88
CA PRO A 29 -6.59 7.14 16.41
C PRO A 29 -6.62 8.24 15.33
N GLU A 30 -6.95 9.47 15.71
CA GLU A 30 -6.99 10.64 14.81
C GLU A 30 -5.66 10.81 14.04
N SER A 31 -4.53 10.57 14.70
CA SER A 31 -3.20 10.66 14.07
C SER A 31 -3.00 9.71 12.90
N VAL A 32 -3.79 8.63 12.81
CA VAL A 32 -3.75 7.64 11.73
C VAL A 32 -4.69 8.05 10.59
N VAL A 33 -5.91 8.49 10.91
CA VAL A 33 -6.98 8.72 9.91
C VAL A 33 -7.03 10.13 9.32
N ARG A 34 -6.32 11.11 9.92
CA ARG A 34 -6.33 12.51 9.48
C ARG A 34 -5.96 12.75 7.99
N HIS A 35 -5.35 11.76 7.34
CA HIS A 35 -4.91 11.83 5.95
C HIS A 35 -5.67 10.88 5.02
N ARG A 36 -6.79 10.32 5.48
CA ARG A 36 -7.59 9.39 4.68
C ARG A 36 -8.09 10.08 3.41
N VAL A 37 -7.80 9.48 2.26
CA VAL A 37 -8.24 9.94 0.93
C VAL A 37 -9.61 9.35 0.61
N ARG A 38 -9.80 8.05 0.90
CA ARG A 38 -11.05 7.34 0.61
C ARG A 38 -11.25 6.12 1.51
N ARG A 39 -12.28 5.32 1.22
CA ARG A 39 -12.55 4.04 1.88
C ARG A 39 -12.46 2.90 0.85
N GLY A 40 -11.52 1.97 1.06
CA GLY A 40 -11.23 0.89 0.13
C GLY A 40 -10.72 1.38 -1.23
N SER A 41 -10.66 0.47 -2.21
CA SER A 41 -10.44 0.78 -3.63
C SER A 41 -11.43 -0.03 -4.46
N GLY A 42 -11.60 0.37 -5.72
CA GLY A 42 -12.35 -0.39 -6.72
C GLY A 42 -11.67 -1.73 -7.03
N ARG A 43 -12.46 -2.66 -7.55
CA ARG A 43 -11.99 -3.97 -7.95
C ARG A 43 -11.22 -3.90 -9.26
N ILE A 44 -9.88 -3.97 -9.17
CA ILE A 44 -8.96 -3.75 -10.31
C ILE A 44 -9.17 -4.70 -11.50
N ASP A 45 -9.89 -5.81 -11.31
CA ASP A 45 -10.21 -6.78 -12.37
C ASP A 45 -11.40 -6.35 -13.25
N ILE A 46 -12.16 -5.33 -12.85
CA ILE A 46 -13.39 -4.91 -13.55
C ILE A 46 -13.57 -3.39 -13.65
N GLU A 47 -12.85 -2.61 -12.85
CA GLU A 47 -12.95 -1.16 -12.80
C GLU A 47 -11.64 -0.50 -12.38
N ASP A 48 -11.52 0.81 -12.59
CA ASP A 48 -10.41 1.58 -12.08
C ASP A 48 -10.38 1.54 -10.54
N ALA A 49 -9.21 1.28 -9.96
CA ALA A 49 -9.04 1.16 -8.51
C ALA A 49 -9.42 2.47 -7.76
N ILE A 50 -9.04 3.60 -8.34
CA ILE A 50 -9.18 4.95 -7.80
C ILE A 50 -9.28 5.95 -8.96
N SER A 51 -9.84 7.14 -8.71
CA SER A 51 -9.82 8.21 -9.70
C SER A 51 -8.40 8.79 -9.89
N ALA A 52 -8.18 9.52 -10.98
CA ALA A 52 -6.90 10.20 -11.21
C ALA A 52 -6.62 11.26 -10.12
N GLU A 53 -7.65 11.95 -9.64
CA GLU A 53 -7.57 12.93 -8.57
C GLU A 53 -7.23 12.27 -7.23
N GLU A 54 -7.85 11.12 -6.92
CA GLU A 54 -7.51 10.33 -5.73
C GLU A 54 -6.06 9.84 -5.76
N ALA A 55 -5.58 9.40 -6.93
CA ALA A 55 -4.19 8.99 -7.13
C ALA A 55 -3.22 10.16 -6.91
N GLU A 56 -3.51 11.32 -7.51
CA GLU A 56 -2.70 12.52 -7.37
C GLU A 56 -2.68 13.01 -5.91
N GLN A 57 -3.81 12.97 -5.22
CA GLN A 57 -3.91 13.30 -3.80
C GLN A 57 -3.07 12.35 -2.94
N ALA A 58 -3.11 11.04 -3.20
CA ALA A 58 -2.32 10.06 -2.48
C ALA A 58 -0.80 10.25 -2.69
N VAL A 59 -0.37 10.55 -3.92
CA VAL A 59 1.04 10.86 -4.22
C VAL A 59 1.48 12.13 -3.51
N ARG A 60 0.71 13.22 -3.59
CA ARG A 60 1.03 14.47 -2.89
C ARG A 60 1.06 14.30 -1.37
N LEU A 61 0.18 13.48 -0.81
CA LEU A 61 0.20 13.15 0.61
C LEU A 61 1.51 12.44 0.99
N GLY A 62 1.95 11.45 0.20
CA GLY A 62 3.23 10.77 0.42
C GLY A 62 4.42 11.73 0.35
N MET A 63 4.42 12.67 -0.61
CA MET A 63 5.43 13.73 -0.71
C MET A 63 5.44 14.62 0.53
N ALA A 64 4.29 15.12 0.96
CA ALA A 64 4.19 15.98 2.14
C ALA A 64 4.67 15.27 3.42
N ILE A 65 4.36 13.98 3.59
CA ILE A 65 4.86 13.19 4.72
C ILE A 65 6.39 13.04 4.65
N ALA A 66 6.95 12.77 3.47
CA ALA A 66 8.40 12.67 3.30
C ALA A 66 9.11 13.99 3.59
N ASP A 67 8.54 15.12 3.16
CA ASP A 67 9.05 16.46 3.45
C ASP A 67 9.01 16.75 4.97
N GLU A 68 7.91 16.41 5.66
CA GLU A 68 7.81 16.53 7.11
C GLU A 68 8.89 15.73 7.86
N GLU A 69 9.18 14.51 7.40
CA GLU A 69 10.24 13.68 7.98
C GLU A 69 11.62 14.28 7.71
N ALA A 70 11.88 14.77 6.49
CA ALA A 70 13.14 15.42 6.13
C ALA A 70 13.38 16.69 6.97
N ASP A 71 12.37 17.54 7.13
CA ASP A 71 12.43 18.75 7.95
C ASP A 71 12.65 18.45 9.44
N SER A 72 12.20 17.27 9.91
CA SER A 72 12.44 16.81 11.28
C SER A 72 13.86 16.29 11.52
N GLY A 73 14.69 16.21 10.47
CA GLY A 73 16.06 15.70 10.53
C GLY A 73 16.17 14.19 10.33
N THR A 74 15.16 13.52 9.74
CA THR A 74 15.22 12.09 9.42
C THR A 74 16.17 11.84 8.26
N ASP A 75 17.28 11.14 8.51
CA ASP A 75 18.26 10.77 7.47
C ASP A 75 17.81 9.60 6.57
N LEU A 76 16.93 8.73 7.08
CA LEU A 76 16.49 7.51 6.39
C LEU A 76 15.02 7.20 6.68
N VAL A 77 14.24 7.07 5.62
CA VAL A 77 12.85 6.60 5.67
C VAL A 77 12.77 5.16 5.16
N VAL A 78 12.12 4.29 5.93
CA VAL A 78 11.80 2.92 5.52
C VAL A 78 10.31 2.83 5.25
N LEU A 79 9.95 2.55 4.01
CA LEU A 79 8.55 2.43 3.59
C LEU A 79 7.99 1.04 3.96
N GLY A 80 6.71 1.02 4.31
CA GLY A 80 5.96 -0.19 4.57
C GLY A 80 4.50 -0.03 4.13
N ASP A 81 3.88 -1.15 3.78
CA ASP A 81 2.47 -1.22 3.41
C ASP A 81 1.73 -2.19 4.35
N LEU A 82 0.45 -1.88 4.61
CA LEU A 82 -0.47 -2.72 5.38
C LEU A 82 -1.75 -2.89 4.57
N SER A 83 -1.79 -3.92 3.75
CA SER A 83 -2.93 -4.20 2.87
C SER A 83 -3.31 -5.67 2.83
N VAL A 84 -4.59 -5.91 2.58
CA VAL A 84 -5.09 -7.22 2.14
C VAL A 84 -5.21 -7.15 0.62
N GLY A 85 -4.51 -8.04 -0.08
CA GLY A 85 -4.53 -8.08 -1.55
C GLY A 85 -3.61 -7.09 -2.27
N GLY A 86 -2.91 -6.19 -1.56
CA GLY A 86 -2.07 -5.16 -2.20
C GLY A 86 -0.93 -5.71 -3.06
N THR A 87 -0.47 -6.95 -2.82
CA THR A 87 0.51 -7.61 -3.72
C THR A 87 -0.01 -7.81 -5.15
N THR A 88 -1.33 -7.88 -5.36
CA THR A 88 -1.92 -7.93 -6.71
C THR A 88 -1.82 -6.56 -7.36
N ALA A 89 -2.23 -5.50 -6.67
CA ALA A 89 -2.14 -4.13 -7.18
C ALA A 89 -0.68 -3.71 -7.47
N ALA A 90 0.25 -4.06 -6.57
CA ALA A 90 1.68 -3.85 -6.79
C ALA A 90 2.19 -4.58 -8.05
N ALA A 91 1.77 -5.83 -8.25
CA ALA A 91 2.14 -6.59 -9.45
C ALA A 91 1.54 -5.98 -10.72
N THR A 92 0.30 -5.45 -10.68
CA THR A 92 -0.30 -4.70 -11.80
C THR A 92 0.55 -3.49 -12.18
N LEU A 93 0.98 -2.69 -11.19
CA LEU A 93 1.83 -1.53 -11.45
C LEU A 93 3.18 -1.94 -12.05
N VAL A 94 3.82 -2.98 -11.52
CA VAL A 94 5.10 -3.47 -12.06
C VAL A 94 4.93 -4.02 -13.48
N ALA A 95 3.86 -4.77 -13.76
CA ALA A 95 3.57 -5.28 -15.10
C ALA A 95 3.43 -4.12 -16.11
N ALA A 96 2.61 -3.13 -15.77
CA ALA A 96 2.34 -1.98 -16.63
C ALA A 96 3.57 -1.10 -16.86
N LEU A 97 4.35 -0.83 -15.81
CA LEU A 97 5.51 0.07 -15.88
C LEU A 97 6.74 -0.60 -16.51
N CYS A 98 6.90 -1.91 -16.36
CA CYS A 98 8.08 -2.63 -16.85
C CYS A 98 7.83 -3.45 -18.12
N GLY A 99 6.59 -3.57 -18.59
CA GLY A 99 6.24 -4.39 -19.75
C GLY A 99 6.43 -5.90 -19.48
N THR A 100 6.21 -6.33 -18.25
CA THR A 100 6.48 -7.69 -17.79
C THR A 100 5.17 -8.49 -17.64
N ASP A 101 5.15 -9.75 -18.08
CA ASP A 101 3.95 -10.59 -17.99
C ASP A 101 3.49 -10.80 -16.53
N ALA A 102 2.17 -10.85 -16.33
CA ALA A 102 1.53 -11.07 -15.05
C ALA A 102 2.08 -12.29 -14.28
N SER A 103 2.39 -13.39 -14.96
CA SER A 103 2.92 -14.60 -14.33
C SER A 103 4.32 -14.43 -13.75
N VAL A 104 5.11 -13.47 -14.26
CA VAL A 104 6.47 -13.20 -13.79
C VAL A 104 6.45 -12.30 -12.56
N VAL A 105 5.57 -11.30 -12.53
CA VAL A 105 5.47 -10.32 -11.42
C VAL A 105 4.60 -10.82 -10.27
N THR A 106 3.73 -11.81 -10.51
CA THR A 106 2.84 -12.34 -9.48
C THR A 106 3.56 -13.30 -8.57
N GLY A 107 3.87 -12.84 -7.35
CA GLY A 107 4.30 -13.71 -6.27
C GLY A 107 3.14 -14.43 -5.57
N ARG A 108 3.47 -15.45 -4.76
CA ARG A 108 2.51 -16.16 -3.88
C ARG A 108 2.09 -15.37 -2.62
N GLY A 109 2.67 -14.18 -2.41
CA GLY A 109 2.43 -13.37 -1.22
C GLY A 109 2.97 -14.00 0.07
N GLY A 110 2.77 -13.31 1.19
CA GLY A 110 3.27 -13.75 2.51
C GLY A 110 2.48 -14.90 3.16
N ALA A 111 1.25 -15.15 2.72
CA ALA A 111 0.36 -16.16 3.30
C ALA A 111 0.43 -17.54 2.63
N GLY A 112 1.24 -17.71 1.57
CA GLY A 112 1.39 -18.99 0.86
C GLY A 112 0.11 -19.43 0.16
N ILE A 113 -0.19 -18.87 -1.00
CA ILE A 113 -1.36 -19.24 -1.81
C ILE A 113 -1.09 -20.46 -2.72
N ASP A 114 -2.15 -21.20 -3.04
CA ASP A 114 -2.11 -22.30 -4.00
C ASP A 114 -2.06 -21.82 -5.47
N ASP A 115 -1.88 -22.76 -6.39
CA ASP A 115 -1.77 -22.45 -7.82
C ASP A 115 -3.05 -21.85 -8.39
N LEU A 116 -4.22 -22.29 -7.90
CA LEU A 116 -5.50 -21.76 -8.33
C LEU A 116 -5.66 -20.29 -7.97
N THR A 117 -5.26 -19.92 -6.75
CA THR A 117 -5.28 -18.53 -6.29
C THR A 117 -4.23 -17.70 -7.00
N TRP A 118 -3.03 -18.24 -7.24
CA TRP A 118 -2.01 -17.58 -8.03
C TRP A 118 -2.48 -17.30 -9.47
N MET A 119 -3.15 -18.25 -10.12
CA MET A 119 -3.74 -18.06 -11.45
C MET A 119 -4.82 -16.97 -11.46
N ARG A 120 -5.66 -16.90 -10.42
CA ARG A 120 -6.65 -15.81 -10.27
C ARG A 120 -5.98 -14.45 -10.13
N LYS A 121 -4.87 -14.34 -9.38
CA LYS A 121 -4.09 -13.11 -9.31
C LYS A 121 -3.53 -12.72 -10.68
N CYS A 122 -2.94 -13.68 -11.41
CA CYS A 122 -2.44 -13.42 -12.75
C CYS A 122 -3.54 -12.96 -13.71
N ALA A 123 -4.74 -13.55 -13.61
CA ALA A 123 -5.88 -13.16 -14.43
C ALA A 123 -6.38 -11.74 -14.11
N ALA A 124 -6.34 -11.32 -12.84
CA ALA A 124 -6.71 -9.97 -12.43
C ALA A 124 -5.70 -8.87 -12.85
N ILE A 125 -4.47 -9.25 -13.23
CA ILE A 125 -3.41 -8.33 -13.64
C ILE A 125 -3.39 -8.11 -15.17
N ARG A 126 -3.95 -9.04 -15.95
CA ARG A 126 -4.00 -8.99 -17.42
C ARG A 126 -5.17 -8.17 -17.90
#